data_AF-A0AAW6MBS8-F1
#
_entry.id   AF-A0AAW6MBS8-F1
#
_cell.length_a   1.000
_cell.length_b   1.000
_cell.length_c   1.000
_cell.angle_alpha   90.00
_cell.angle_beta   90.00
_cell.angle_gamma   90.00
#
_symmetry.space_group_name_H-M   'P 1'
#
loop_
_entity.id
_entity.type
_entity.pdbx_description
1 polymer ?
#
loop_
_entity_poly.entity_id
_entity_poly.type
_entity_poly.pdbx_seq_one_letter_code
_entity_poly.pdbx_strand_id
1 'polypeptide(L)'
;DRSLEEGRKQVARIVARDTSGLSAQEVRTAALETLAENLSEVEISPLFWYMLLGIPGMLAYKMVNTLDSMIGYRNERYSAFGCFAARLDDVSNYIPARLTAFLMILAFLPRGRFGA
;
A
#
# COMPACT_ATOMS: atom_id res chain seq x y z
N ASP A 1 5.56 -15.63 -23.43
CA ASP A 1 5.04 -16.99 -23.10
C ASP A 1 5.71 -17.68 -21.90
N ARG A 2 6.99 -17.46 -21.58
CA ARG A 2 7.54 -17.82 -20.24
C ARG A 2 6.90 -17.04 -19.06
N SER A 3 6.18 -15.95 -19.36
CA SER A 3 5.99 -14.84 -18.40
C SER A 3 4.77 -14.94 -17.50
N LEU A 4 3.76 -15.76 -17.81
CA LEU A 4 2.56 -15.82 -16.96
C LEU A 4 2.83 -16.64 -15.70
N GLU A 5 3.35 -17.85 -15.87
CA GLU A 5 3.65 -18.75 -14.75
C GLU A 5 4.79 -18.19 -13.88
N GLU A 6 5.81 -17.59 -14.50
CA GLU A 6 6.83 -16.83 -13.77
C GLU A 6 6.23 -15.62 -13.06
N GLY A 7 5.31 -14.88 -13.71
CA GLY A 7 4.61 -13.74 -13.12
C GLY A 7 3.78 -14.13 -11.88
N ARG A 8 3.05 -15.24 -11.94
CA ARG A 8 2.33 -15.81 -10.78
C ARG A 8 3.29 -16.10 -9.64
N LYS A 9 4.40 -16.77 -9.91
CA LYS A 9 5.43 -17.09 -8.91
C LYS A 9 6.07 -15.85 -8.28
N GLN A 10 6.23 -14.75 -9.03
CA GLN A 10 6.77 -13.50 -8.48
C GLN A 10 5.74 -12.78 -7.62
N VAL A 11 4.50 -12.64 -8.12
CA VAL A 11 3.42 -11.99 -7.36
C VAL A 11 3.10 -12.78 -6.08
N ALA A 12 3.20 -14.11 -6.10
CA ALA A 12 3.04 -14.97 -4.91
C ALA A 12 3.99 -14.62 -3.75
N ARG A 13 5.11 -13.92 -4.02
CA ARG A 13 6.06 -13.50 -2.98
C ARG A 13 5.67 -12.22 -2.29
N ILE A 14 4.77 -11.43 -2.88
CA ILE A 14 4.41 -10.08 -2.43
C ILE A 14 2.93 -9.95 -2.07
N VAL A 15 2.08 -10.91 -2.46
CA VAL A 15 0.66 -10.96 -2.07
C VAL A 15 0.38 -12.15 -1.16
N ALA A 16 -0.59 -12.00 -0.27
CA ALA A 16 -1.00 -13.06 0.66
C ALA A 16 -2.02 -14.07 0.08
N ARG A 17 -2.56 -13.85 -1.13
CA ARG A 17 -3.57 -14.71 -1.78
C ARG A 17 -2.95 -15.77 -2.69
N ASP A 18 -3.68 -16.87 -2.93
CA ASP A 18 -3.30 -17.84 -3.96
C ASP A 18 -3.24 -17.17 -5.34
N THR A 19 -2.15 -17.41 -6.06
CA THR A 19 -1.86 -16.80 -7.37
C THR A 19 -1.89 -17.81 -8.51
N SER A 20 -2.05 -19.11 -8.22
CA SER A 20 -1.95 -20.20 -9.19
C SER A 20 -2.95 -20.07 -10.35
N GLY A 21 -4.13 -19.54 -10.08
CA GLY A 21 -5.21 -19.34 -11.06
C GLY A 21 -5.23 -17.98 -11.77
N LEU A 22 -4.35 -17.03 -11.43
CA LEU A 22 -4.47 -15.65 -11.94
C LEU A 22 -4.20 -15.58 -13.44
N SER A 23 -5.05 -14.85 -14.16
CA SER A 23 -4.83 -14.45 -15.55
C SER A 23 -3.66 -13.47 -15.68
N ALA A 24 -3.19 -13.24 -16.91
CA ALA A 24 -2.13 -12.26 -17.15
C ALA A 24 -2.50 -10.84 -16.72
N GLN A 25 -3.78 -10.47 -16.83
CA GLN A 25 -4.26 -9.18 -16.36
C GLN A 25 -4.25 -9.10 -14.84
N GLU A 26 -4.74 -10.14 -14.15
CA GLU A 26 -4.77 -10.18 -12.69
C GLU A 26 -3.36 -10.20 -12.08
N VAL A 27 -2.39 -10.85 -12.73
CA VAL A 27 -0.97 -10.77 -12.31
C VAL A 27 -0.46 -9.33 -12.37
N ARG A 28 -0.76 -8.60 -13.45
CA ARG A 28 -0.36 -7.18 -13.58
C ARG A 28 -1.07 -6.31 -12.56
N THR A 29 -2.37 -6.51 -12.39
CA THR A 29 -3.18 -5.77 -11.40
C THR A 29 -2.63 -6.01 -10.01
N ALA A 30 -2.40 -7.26 -9.61
CA ALA A 30 -1.84 -7.59 -8.29
C ALA A 30 -0.47 -6.92 -8.06
N ALA A 31 0.41 -6.94 -9.06
CA ALA A 31 1.71 -6.28 -8.97
C ALA A 31 1.57 -4.74 -8.80
N LEU A 32 0.65 -4.11 -9.54
CA LEU A 32 0.39 -2.68 -9.46
C LEU A 32 -0.31 -2.28 -8.16
N GLU A 33 -1.26 -3.08 -7.68
CA GLU A 33 -1.94 -2.92 -6.39
C GLU A 33 -0.90 -2.91 -5.27
N THR A 34 -0.08 -3.97 -5.17
CA THR A 34 0.94 -4.07 -4.14
C THR A 34 2.01 -2.98 -4.25
N LEU A 35 2.36 -2.55 -5.46
CA LEU A 35 3.30 -1.44 -5.65
C LEU A 35 2.72 -0.11 -5.15
N ALA A 36 1.46 0.18 -5.51
CA ALA A 36 0.79 1.42 -5.12
C ALA A 36 0.50 1.46 -3.61
N GLU A 37 0.09 0.33 -3.04
CA GLU A 37 -0.11 0.13 -1.60
C GLU A 37 1.19 0.39 -0.84
N ASN A 38 2.28 -0.28 -1.22
CA ASN A 38 3.60 -0.06 -0.61
C ASN A 38 4.04 1.40 -0.74
N LEU A 39 3.93 2.00 -1.94
CA LEU A 39 4.31 3.40 -2.14
C LEU A 39 3.56 4.34 -1.18
N SER A 40 2.27 4.07 -0.99
CA SER A 40 1.46 4.86 -0.07
C SER A 40 1.91 4.66 1.37
N GLU A 41 1.99 3.42 1.84
CA GLU A 41 2.16 3.11 3.26
C GLU A 41 3.60 3.20 3.76
N VAL A 42 4.57 2.90 2.90
CA VAL A 42 5.99 2.81 3.26
C VAL A 42 6.70 4.15 3.05
N GLU A 43 6.35 4.90 1.99
CA GLU A 43 6.98 6.17 1.66
C GLU A 43 6.10 7.39 1.96
N ILE A 44 4.91 7.49 1.34
CA ILE A 44 4.12 8.73 1.39
C ILE A 44 3.55 8.98 2.79
N SER A 45 2.95 7.98 3.44
CA SER A 45 2.35 8.14 4.76
C SER A 45 3.36 8.53 5.84
N PRO A 46 4.55 7.90 5.96
CA PRO A 46 5.57 8.34 6.92
C PRO A 46 6.07 9.76 6.65
N LEU A 47 6.28 10.13 5.38
CA LEU A 47 6.71 11.48 5.01
C LEU A 47 5.63 12.53 5.31
N PHE A 48 4.35 12.20 5.07
CA PHE A 48 3.22 13.05 5.40
C PHE A 48 3.16 13.33 6.91
N TRP A 49 3.23 12.29 7.73
CA TRP A 49 3.19 12.45 9.19
C TRP A 49 4.47 13.08 9.76
N TYR A 50 5.62 12.85 9.12
CA TYR A 50 6.86 13.58 9.41
C TYR A 50 6.71 15.08 9.15
N MET A 51 6.11 15.47 8.02
CA MET A 51 5.91 16.88 7.67
C MET A 51 4.97 17.58 8.65
N LEU A 52 3.94 16.91 9.15
CA LEU A 52 2.97 17.49 10.07
C LEU A 52 3.44 17.57 11.52
N LEU A 53 4.10 16.51 12.01
CA LEU A 53 4.37 16.32 13.45
C LEU A 53 5.84 15.98 13.74
N GLY A 54 6.70 16.03 12.73
CA GLY A 54 8.12 15.68 12.85
C GLY A 54 8.36 14.17 13.06
N ILE A 55 9.53 13.85 13.61
CA ILE A 55 9.93 12.47 13.95
C ILE A 55 8.86 11.76 14.80
N PRO A 56 8.25 12.38 15.83
CA PRO A 56 7.20 11.73 16.62
C PRO A 56 6.00 11.26 15.79
N GLY A 57 5.55 12.06 14.82
CA GLY A 57 4.44 11.68 13.93
C GLY A 57 4.77 10.51 13.03
N MET A 58 5.95 10.54 12.41
CA MET A 58 6.42 9.44 11.58
C MET A 58 6.49 8.12 12.36
N LEU A 59 7.02 8.17 13.59
CA LEU A 59 7.09 7.00 14.46
C LEU A 59 5.70 6.53 14.88
N ALA A 60 4.81 7.43 15.28
CA ALA A 60 3.43 7.09 15.63
C ALA A 60 2.71 6.38 14.48
N TYR A 61 2.83 6.89 13.24
CA TYR A 61 2.29 6.24 12.06
C TYR A 61 2.86 4.84 11.85
N LYS A 62 4.20 4.67 11.91
CA LYS A 62 4.83 3.35 11.75
C LYS A 62 4.38 2.37 12.84
N MET A 63 4.14 2.84 14.06
CA MET A 63 3.61 2.00 15.14
C MET A 63 2.17 1.56 14.86
N VAL A 64 1.31 2.46 14.35
CA VAL A 64 -0.07 2.11 13.94
C VAL A 64 -0.06 1.08 12.81
N ASN A 65 0.71 1.31 11.75
CA ASN A 65 0.80 0.39 10.61
C ASN A 65 1.38 -0.97 10.99
N THR A 66 2.35 -1.00 11.91
CA THR A 66 2.87 -2.25 12.47
C THR A 66 1.82 -2.97 13.31
N LEU A 67 1.03 -2.22 14.10
CA LEU A 67 -0.01 -2.78 14.95
C LEU A 67 -1.08 -3.48 14.13
N ASP A 68 -1.52 -2.86 13.03
CA ASP A 68 -2.47 -3.47 12.10
C ASP A 68 -1.89 -4.71 11.42
N SER A 69 -0.65 -4.66 10.91
CA SER A 69 0.01 -5.81 10.30
C SER A 69 0.18 -7.01 11.26
N MET A 70 0.38 -6.76 12.56
CA MET A 70 0.59 -7.82 13.56
C MET A 70 -0.72 -8.38 14.15
N ILE A 71 -1.74 -7.55 14.34
CA ILE A 71 -2.92 -7.87 15.16
C ILE A 71 -4.26 -7.65 14.42
N GLY A 72 -4.24 -7.00 13.25
CA GLY A 72 -5.41 -6.81 12.39
C GLY A 72 -5.97 -8.13 11.82
N TYR A 73 -5.13 -9.17 11.70
CA TYR A 73 -5.58 -10.50 11.31
C TYR A 73 -6.51 -11.11 12.37
N ARG A 74 -7.74 -11.42 11.95
CA ARG A 74 -8.83 -12.00 12.76
C ARG A 74 -8.40 -13.26 13.53
N ASN A 75 -7.87 -13.08 14.72
CA ASN A 75 -7.83 -14.11 15.76
C ASN A 75 -9.06 -13.94 16.65
N GLU A 76 -9.81 -15.02 16.90
CA GLU A 76 -11.00 -15.02 17.78
C GLU A 76 -10.72 -14.39 19.15
N ARG A 77 -9.45 -14.43 19.59
CA ARG A 77 -8.95 -13.86 20.85
C ARG A 77 -8.79 -12.33 20.86
N TYR A 78 -8.61 -11.67 19.71
CA TYR A 78 -8.30 -10.23 19.63
C TYR A 78 -9.23 -9.42 18.73
N SER A 79 -10.37 -9.99 18.33
CA SER A 79 -11.31 -9.39 17.36
C SER A 79 -11.64 -7.90 17.61
N ALA A 80 -11.91 -7.51 18.86
CA ALA A 80 -12.22 -6.11 19.20
C ALA A 80 -11.00 -5.18 19.08
N PHE A 81 -9.81 -5.66 19.47
CA PHE A 81 -8.57 -4.89 19.41
C PHE A 81 -8.03 -4.79 17.98
N GLY A 82 -8.09 -5.88 17.21
CA GLY A 82 -7.74 -5.88 15.79
C GLY A 82 -8.64 -4.95 14.97
N CYS A 83 -9.94 -4.89 15.27
CA CYS A 83 -10.87 -3.95 14.63
C CYS A 83 -10.50 -2.48 14.91
N PHE A 84 -10.08 -2.17 16.15
CA PHE A 84 -9.61 -0.82 16.47
C PHE A 84 -8.29 -0.49 15.77
N ALA A 85 -7.33 -1.42 15.74
CA ALA A 85 -6.06 -1.26 15.04
C ALA A 85 -6.27 -1.00 13.55
N ALA A 86 -7.09 -1.82 12.88
CA ALA A 86 -7.44 -1.65 11.47
C ALA A 86 -8.13 -0.31 11.19
N ARG A 87 -9.07 0.10 12.05
CA ARG A 87 -9.74 1.41 11.92
C ARG A 87 -8.73 2.57 12.07
N LEU A 88 -7.82 2.46 13.03
CA LEU A 88 -6.83 3.50 13.27
C LEU A 88 -5.85 3.61 12.10
N ASP A 89 -5.45 2.49 11.50
CA ASP A 89 -4.64 2.47 10.29
C ASP A 89 -5.39 3.09 9.10
N ASP A 90 -6.64 2.66 8.84
CA ASP A 90 -7.51 3.22 7.80
C ASP A 90 -7.62 4.75 7.88
N VAL A 91 -7.82 5.28 9.09
CA VAL A 91 -7.92 6.72 9.34
C VAL A 91 -6.57 7.40 9.09
N SER A 92 -5.48 6.80 9.56
CA SER A 92 -4.12 7.33 9.42
C SER A 92 -3.65 7.38 7.96
N ASN A 93 -4.15 6.45 7.13
CA ASN A 93 -3.84 6.34 5.70
C ASN A 93 -4.84 7.09 4.79
N TYR A 94 -6.00 7.54 5.29
CA TYR A 94 -7.04 8.15 4.46
C TYR A 94 -6.56 9.35 3.62
N ILE A 95 -5.81 10.27 4.22
CA ILE A 95 -5.27 11.45 3.52
C ILE A 95 -4.02 11.09 2.71
N PRO A 96 -3.01 10.41 3.28
CA PRO A 96 -1.84 9.98 2.52
C PRO A 96 -2.17 9.17 1.26
N ALA A 97 -3.09 8.21 1.33
CA ALA A 97 -3.46 7.39 0.17
C ALA A 97 -4.00 8.21 -1.01
N ARG A 98 -4.81 9.23 -0.72
CA ARG A 98 -5.30 10.17 -1.74
C ARG A 98 -4.18 11.05 -2.28
N LEU A 99 -3.28 11.49 -1.43
CA LEU A 99 -2.10 12.23 -1.84
C LEU A 99 -1.23 11.38 -2.77
N THR A 100 -0.98 10.10 -2.44
CA THR A 100 -0.25 9.15 -3.30
C THR A 100 -0.90 9.04 -4.67
N ALA A 101 -2.21 8.78 -4.72
CA ALA A 101 -2.94 8.68 -5.99
C ALA A 101 -2.83 9.98 -6.81
N PHE A 102 -2.97 11.14 -6.17
CA PHE A 102 -2.84 12.44 -6.82
C PHE A 102 -1.41 12.67 -7.36
N LEU A 103 -0.37 12.37 -6.58
CA LEU A 103 1.02 12.49 -7.00
C LEU A 103 1.35 11.55 -8.17
N MET A 104 0.81 10.33 -8.18
CA MET A 104 0.94 9.41 -9.31
C MET A 104 0.33 10.01 -10.57
N ILE A 105 -0.89 10.56 -10.50
CA ILE A 105 -1.54 11.23 -11.66
C ILE A 105 -0.69 12.39 -12.17
N LEU A 106 -0.19 13.24 -11.27
CA LEU A 106 0.67 14.37 -11.65
C LEU A 106 2.00 13.93 -12.28
N ALA A 107 2.62 12.87 -11.76
CA ALA A 107 3.88 12.37 -12.29
C ALA A 107 3.75 11.83 -13.72
N PHE A 108 2.58 11.29 -14.07
CA PHE A 108 2.27 10.73 -15.39
C PHE A 108 1.45 11.68 -16.28
N LEU A 109 1.18 12.91 -15.84
CA LEU A 109 0.60 13.92 -16.71
C LEU A 109 1.54 14.10 -17.92
N PRO A 110 1.07 13.98 -19.17
CA PRO A 110 1.92 14.18 -20.32
C PRO A 110 2.52 15.58 -20.21
N ARG A 111 3.84 15.64 -19.98
CA ARG A 111 4.58 16.89 -20.13
C ARG A 111 4.36 17.30 -21.57
N GLY A 112 3.48 18.26 -21.78
CA GLY A 112 3.20 18.80 -23.11
C GLY A 112 4.53 19.06 -23.79
N ARG A 113 4.66 18.58 -25.03
CA ARG A 113 5.79 18.92 -25.91
C ARG A 113 5.77 20.44 -26.07
N PHE A 114 6.40 21.17 -25.16
CA PHE A 114 6.90 22.50 -25.43
C PHE A 114 8.16 22.30 -26.28
N GLY A 115 7.93 21.96 -27.55
CA GLY A 115 8.92 22.15 -28.60
C GLY A 115 8.95 23.63 -28.91
N ALA A 116 10.07 24.27 -28.55
CA ALA A 116 10.55 25.48 -29.20
C ALA A 116 11.21 25.11 -30.53
#